data_AF-A0A2S9QDU4-F1
#
_entry.id   AF-A0A2S9QDU4-F1
#
_cell.length_a   1.000
_cell.length_b   1.000
_cell.length_c   1.000
_cell.angle_alpha   90.00
_cell.angle_beta   90.00
_cell.angle_gamma   90.00
#
_symmetry.space_group_name_H-M   'P 1'
#
loop_
_entity.id
_entity.type
_entity.pdbx_description
1 polymer ?
#
loop_
_entity_poly.entity_id
_entity_poly.type
_entity_poly.pdbx_seq_one_letter_code
_entity_poly.pdbx_strand_id
1 'polypeptide(L)'
;MLRLVSISLVAGTLLAAAPVAAQESAPIGNQFCNKDLQPMIDRRTKIATNLQAINKRGRPKTFEQAKKTFNEFCGSLSSYIENDKKMLDYMQSNKEFCSITDENIKQITADLTQTQKTKAKICSHPPRQQVAPQPGRGGGGPAAPKPPVNLRLQ
;
A
#
# COMPACT_ATOMS: atom_id res chain seq x y z
N MET A 1 -30.32 24.12 -9.92
CA MET A 1 -29.06 24.86 -10.09
C MET A 1 -27.95 24.05 -9.45
N LEU A 2 -27.12 23.42 -10.29
CA LEU A 2 -26.15 22.38 -9.95
C LEU A 2 -24.81 23.04 -9.60
N ARG A 3 -24.44 23.10 -8.31
CA ARG A 3 -23.11 23.59 -7.92
C ARG A 3 -22.09 22.47 -8.09
N LEU A 4 -21.39 22.51 -9.23
CA LEU A 4 -20.12 21.85 -9.46
C LEU A 4 -19.15 22.29 -8.37
N VAL A 5 -18.82 21.38 -7.45
CA VAL A 5 -17.68 21.56 -6.57
C VAL A 5 -16.54 20.76 -7.19
N SER A 6 -15.72 21.47 -7.95
CA SER A 6 -14.38 21.05 -8.34
C SER A 6 -13.59 20.78 -7.08
N ILE A 7 -13.63 19.54 -6.60
CA ILE A 7 -12.66 19.09 -5.62
C ILE A 7 -11.41 18.76 -6.42
N SER A 8 -10.53 19.76 -6.52
CA SER A 8 -9.09 19.54 -6.62
C SER A 8 -8.72 18.58 -5.50
N LEU A 9 -8.84 17.28 -5.76
CA LEU A 9 -8.42 16.27 -4.82
C LEU A 9 -6.94 16.54 -4.61
N VAL A 10 -6.60 16.72 -3.33
CA VAL A 10 -5.26 16.64 -2.79
C VAL A 10 -4.75 15.20 -3.05
N ALA A 11 -4.50 14.91 -4.32
CA ALA A 11 -3.81 13.74 -4.86
C ALA A 11 -2.36 14.14 -5.22
N GLY A 12 -1.86 15.21 -4.61
CA GLY A 12 -0.68 15.94 -5.06
C GLY A 12 0.58 15.79 -4.21
N THR A 13 0.61 14.98 -3.16
CA THR A 13 1.80 14.90 -2.27
C THR A 13 2.16 13.49 -1.77
N LEU A 14 1.65 12.42 -2.38
CA LEU A 14 2.14 11.06 -2.12
C LEU A 14 2.88 10.41 -3.30
N LEU A 15 2.84 11.05 -4.46
CA LEU A 15 3.74 10.76 -5.58
C LEU A 15 4.19 12.10 -6.15
N ALA A 16 5.16 12.74 -5.48
CA ALA A 16 6.04 13.59 -6.27
C ALA A 16 6.58 12.68 -7.38
N ALA A 17 6.27 13.05 -8.62
CA ALA A 17 6.89 12.51 -9.80
C ALA A 17 8.38 12.87 -9.75
N ALA A 18 9.13 12.18 -8.89
CA ALA A 18 10.51 11.94 -9.18
C ALA A 18 10.49 11.14 -10.47
N PRO A 19 11.12 11.61 -11.56
CA PRO A 19 11.40 10.73 -12.67
C PRO A 19 12.05 9.50 -12.04
N VAL A 20 11.53 8.32 -12.36
CA VAL A 20 12.21 7.06 -12.10
C VAL A 20 13.42 7.05 -13.04
N ALA A 21 14.37 7.94 -12.80
CA ALA A 21 15.75 7.64 -13.09
C ALA A 21 15.96 6.31 -12.40
N ALA A 22 16.29 5.29 -13.18
CA ALA A 22 16.81 4.06 -12.64
C ALA A 22 17.99 4.46 -11.73
N GLN A 23 17.71 4.66 -10.44
CA GLN A 23 18.74 4.58 -9.43
C GLN A 23 19.15 3.13 -9.55
N GLU A 24 20.25 2.90 -10.28
CA GLU A 24 21.10 1.74 -10.05
C GLU A 24 21.29 1.70 -8.54
N SER A 25 20.50 0.85 -7.90
CA SER A 25 20.64 0.61 -6.49
C SER A 25 22.01 -0.03 -6.40
N ALA A 26 22.97 0.70 -5.84
CA ALA A 26 24.29 0.14 -5.58
C ALA A 26 24.08 -1.25 -4.96
N PRO A 27 24.78 -2.28 -5.45
CA PRO A 27 24.54 -3.65 -5.01
C PRO A 27 24.59 -3.70 -3.49
N ILE A 28 23.52 -4.24 -2.88
CA ILE A 28 23.46 -4.41 -1.44
C ILE A 28 24.33 -5.62 -1.11
N GLY A 29 25.54 -5.33 -0.64
CA GLY A 29 26.54 -6.31 -0.23
C GLY A 29 27.42 -6.85 -1.36
N ASN A 30 28.21 -7.88 -1.05
CA ASN A 30 29.17 -8.46 -1.99
C ASN A 30 28.52 -9.41 -3.02
N GLN A 31 29.30 -9.85 -4.02
CA GLN A 31 28.81 -10.69 -5.13
C GLN A 31 28.20 -12.04 -4.68
N PHE A 32 28.72 -12.64 -3.60
CA PHE A 32 28.20 -13.90 -3.07
C PHE A 32 26.81 -13.73 -2.48
N CYS A 33 26.65 -12.69 -1.67
CA CYS A 33 25.38 -12.38 -1.02
C CYS A 33 24.31 -11.93 -2.00
N ASN A 34 24.73 -11.41 -3.16
CA ASN A 34 23.81 -10.98 -4.20
C ASN A 34 22.95 -12.16 -4.68
N LYS A 35 23.50 -13.38 -4.80
CA LYS A 35 22.72 -14.53 -5.28
C LYS A 35 21.51 -14.85 -4.39
N ASP A 36 21.65 -14.70 -3.08
CA ASP A 36 20.60 -15.00 -2.11
C ASP A 36 19.67 -13.80 -1.88
N LEU A 37 20.20 -12.58 -2.00
CA LEU A 37 19.44 -11.34 -1.82
C LEU A 37 18.60 -10.96 -3.05
N GLN A 38 19.10 -11.22 -4.26
CA GLN A 38 18.43 -10.85 -5.51
C GLN A 38 17.00 -11.39 -5.63
N PRO A 39 16.70 -12.67 -5.30
CA PRO A 39 15.31 -13.15 -5.33
C PRO A 39 14.34 -12.36 -4.44
N MET A 40 14.82 -11.84 -3.29
CA MET A 40 14.01 -11.00 -2.40
C MET A 40 13.84 -9.59 -2.97
N ILE A 41 14.87 -9.05 -3.61
CA ILE A 41 14.80 -7.76 -4.32
C ILE A 41 13.83 -7.85 -5.50
N ASP A 42 13.94 -8.88 -6.34
CA ASP A 42 13.05 -9.12 -7.48
C ASP A 42 11.60 -9.28 -7.04
N ARG A 43 11.38 -10.05 -5.97
CA ARG A 43 10.04 -10.21 -5.39
C ARG A 43 9.50 -8.88 -4.88
N ARG A 44 10.31 -8.07 -4.19
CA ARG A 44 9.93 -6.74 -3.73
C ARG A 44 9.54 -5.83 -4.90
N THR A 45 10.35 -5.80 -5.95
CA THR A 45 10.11 -5.04 -7.18
C THR A 45 8.81 -5.49 -7.86
N LYS A 46 8.59 -6.79 -7.99
CA LYS A 46 7.35 -7.35 -8.55
C LYS A 46 6.11 -6.93 -7.76
N ILE A 47 6.18 -6.98 -6.42
CA ILE A 47 5.05 -6.55 -5.57
C ILE A 47 4.83 -5.03 -5.71
N ALA A 48 5.90 -4.22 -5.75
CA ALA A 48 5.81 -2.79 -5.97
C ALA A 48 5.13 -2.45 -7.31
N THR A 49 5.53 -3.13 -8.38
CA THR A 49 4.90 -3.00 -9.71
C THR A 49 3.42 -3.37 -9.67
N ASN A 50 3.05 -4.43 -8.95
CA ASN A 50 1.65 -4.81 -8.77
C ASN A 50 0.85 -3.73 -8.01
N LEU A 51 1.41 -3.18 -6.92
CA LEU A 51 0.79 -2.07 -6.17
C LEU A 51 0.61 -0.83 -7.06
N GLN A 52 1.61 -0.48 -7.86
CA GLN A 52 1.50 0.61 -8.83
C GLN A 52 0.43 0.34 -9.88
N ALA A 53 0.34 -0.88 -10.41
CA ALA A 53 -0.69 -1.27 -11.36
C ALA A 53 -2.09 -1.17 -10.75
N ILE A 54 -2.26 -1.56 -9.47
CA ILE A 54 -3.53 -1.39 -8.74
C ILE A 54 -3.89 0.09 -8.63
N ASN A 55 -2.94 0.95 -8.24
CA ASN A 55 -3.17 2.40 -8.12
C ASN A 55 -3.52 3.06 -9.46
N LYS A 56 -2.92 2.60 -10.57
CA LYS A 56 -3.15 3.15 -11.92
C LYS A 56 -4.52 2.79 -12.51
N ARG A 57 -5.24 1.80 -11.97
CA ARG A 57 -6.59 1.43 -12.45
C ARG A 57 -7.65 2.50 -12.21
N GLY A 58 -7.32 3.52 -11.42
CA GLY A 58 -8.25 4.59 -11.08
C GLY A 58 -9.33 4.13 -10.12
N ARG A 59 -10.39 4.93 -10.01
CA ARG A 59 -11.45 4.72 -9.02
C ARG A 59 -12.37 3.55 -9.44
N PRO A 60 -12.66 2.59 -8.55
CA PRO A 60 -13.64 1.53 -8.84
C PRO A 60 -15.04 2.11 -9.03
N LYS A 61 -15.78 1.59 -10.02
CA LYS A 61 -17.14 2.02 -10.37
C LYS A 61 -18.23 1.18 -9.70
N THR A 62 -17.90 -0.03 -9.27
CA THR A 62 -18.84 -0.94 -8.59
C THR A 62 -18.30 -1.39 -7.24
N PHE A 63 -19.19 -1.84 -6.36
CA PHE A 63 -18.80 -2.42 -5.07
C PHE A 63 -17.89 -3.64 -5.24
N GLU A 64 -18.20 -4.53 -6.19
CA GLU A 64 -17.36 -5.71 -6.47
C GLU A 64 -15.96 -5.33 -6.96
N GLN A 65 -15.85 -4.29 -7.81
CA GLN A 65 -14.55 -3.75 -8.21
C GLN A 65 -13.79 -3.17 -7.01
N ALA A 66 -14.48 -2.44 -6.13
CA ALA A 66 -13.86 -1.89 -4.92
C ALA A 66 -13.36 -2.99 -3.97
N LYS A 67 -14.18 -4.04 -3.74
CA LYS A 67 -13.83 -5.20 -2.93
C LYS A 67 -12.65 -5.98 -3.52
N LYS A 68 -12.65 -6.23 -4.83
CA LYS A 68 -11.55 -6.88 -5.54
C LYS A 68 -10.25 -6.09 -5.41
N THR A 69 -10.28 -4.79 -5.74
CA THR A 69 -9.13 -3.90 -5.62
C THR A 69 -8.61 -3.83 -4.19
N PHE A 70 -9.50 -3.74 -3.19
CA PHE A 70 -9.13 -3.75 -1.78
C PHE A 70 -8.40 -5.05 -1.38
N ASN A 71 -8.95 -6.20 -1.75
CA ASN A 71 -8.34 -7.50 -1.44
C ASN A 71 -6.97 -7.66 -2.11
N GLU A 72 -6.83 -7.27 -3.37
CA GLU A 72 -5.55 -7.31 -4.09
C GLU A 72 -4.51 -6.37 -3.47
N PHE A 73 -4.91 -5.15 -3.12
CA PHE A 73 -4.04 -4.18 -2.48
C PHE A 73 -3.56 -4.69 -1.11
N CYS A 74 -4.47 -5.11 -0.24
CA CYS A 74 -4.15 -5.61 1.09
C CYS A 74 -3.36 -6.93 1.06
N GLY A 75 -3.62 -7.80 0.09
CA GLY A 75 -2.81 -9.01 -0.17
C GLY A 75 -1.39 -8.66 -0.61
N SER A 76 -1.24 -7.68 -1.49
CA SER A 76 0.07 -7.20 -1.95
C SER A 76 0.88 -6.56 -0.82
N LEU A 77 0.27 -5.73 0.03
CA LEU A 77 0.95 -5.19 1.22
C LEU A 77 1.37 -6.29 2.20
N SER A 78 0.57 -7.34 2.35
CA SER A 78 0.94 -8.50 3.19
C SER A 78 2.17 -9.22 2.65
N SER A 79 2.19 -9.48 1.34
CA SER A 79 3.32 -10.09 0.65
C SER A 79 4.59 -9.23 0.75
N TYR A 80 4.44 -7.90 0.69
CA TYR A 80 5.55 -6.96 0.83
C TYR A 80 6.17 -7.01 2.23
N ILE A 81 5.32 -6.99 3.27
CA ILE A 81 5.73 -7.11 4.67
C ILE A 81 6.47 -8.43 4.93
N GLU A 82 5.96 -9.55 4.41
CA GLU A 82 6.61 -10.85 4.55
C GLU A 82 7.96 -10.91 3.85
N ASN A 83 8.07 -10.30 2.67
CA ASN A 83 9.34 -10.24 1.94
C ASN A 83 10.37 -9.38 2.66
N ASP A 84 9.99 -8.18 3.11
CA ASP A 84 10.89 -7.27 3.82
C ASP A 84 11.37 -7.88 5.15
N LYS A 85 10.53 -8.64 5.86
CA LYS A 85 10.96 -9.40 7.04
C LYS A 85 12.06 -10.42 6.72
N LYS A 86 11.90 -11.20 5.66
CA LYS A 86 12.91 -12.17 5.22
C LYS A 86 14.20 -11.49 4.79
N MET A 87 14.07 -10.37 4.10
CA MET A 87 15.21 -9.58 3.65
C MET A 87 15.98 -9.00 4.83
N LEU A 88 15.29 -8.45 5.85
CA LEU A 88 15.92 -7.98 7.07
C LEU A 88 16.63 -9.09 7.85
N ASP A 89 15.97 -10.25 7.99
CA ASP A 89 16.55 -11.41 8.67
C ASP A 89 17.86 -11.85 8.00
N TYR A 90 17.87 -11.94 6.66
CA TYR A 90 19.07 -12.22 5.89
C TYR A 90 20.13 -11.12 6.07
N MET A 91 19.74 -9.85 5.95
CA MET A 91 20.66 -8.72 6.03
C MET A 91 21.34 -8.62 7.39
N GLN A 92 20.60 -8.90 8.47
CA GLN A 92 21.13 -8.90 9.84
C GLN A 92 22.05 -10.11 10.06
N SER A 93 21.62 -11.30 9.64
CA SER A 93 22.38 -12.55 9.83
C SER A 93 23.69 -12.56 9.05
N ASN A 94 23.76 -11.83 7.93
CA ASN A 94 24.93 -11.81 7.06
C ASN A 94 25.61 -10.44 7.00
N LYS A 95 25.30 -9.54 7.95
CA LYS A 95 25.72 -8.13 7.90
C LYS A 95 27.22 -7.97 7.67
N GLU A 96 28.03 -8.60 8.50
CA GLU A 96 29.49 -8.49 8.46
C GLU A 96 30.06 -9.17 7.21
N PHE A 97 29.62 -10.39 6.92
CA PHE A 97 30.10 -11.17 5.78
C PHE A 97 29.79 -10.50 4.44
N CYS A 98 28.59 -9.96 4.30
CA CYS A 98 28.14 -9.31 3.09
C CYS A 98 28.53 -7.83 3.01
N SER A 99 29.17 -7.25 4.03
CA SER A 99 29.40 -5.81 4.14
C SER A 99 28.13 -4.98 4.00
N ILE A 100 27.01 -5.48 4.54
CA ILE A 100 25.72 -4.76 4.53
C ILE A 100 25.80 -3.64 5.56
N THR A 101 25.54 -2.42 5.13
CA THR A 101 25.61 -1.26 6.01
C THR A 101 24.40 -1.18 6.93
N ASP A 102 24.58 -0.55 8.11
CA ASP A 102 23.47 -0.24 9.01
C ASP A 102 22.42 0.66 8.32
N GLU A 103 22.84 1.52 7.40
CA GLU A 103 21.93 2.36 6.63
C GLU A 103 21.02 1.51 5.73
N ASN A 104 21.53 0.45 5.11
CA ASN A 104 20.68 -0.47 4.34
C ASN A 104 19.64 -1.15 5.23
N ILE A 105 20.05 -1.67 6.40
CA ILE A 105 19.14 -2.32 7.35
C ILE A 105 18.08 -1.33 7.85
N LYS A 106 18.50 -0.10 8.18
CA LYS A 106 17.62 0.97 8.63
C LYS A 106 16.60 1.36 7.56
N GLN A 107 17.01 1.49 6.30
CA GLN A 107 16.10 1.81 5.20
C GLN A 107 15.02 0.75 5.04
N ILE A 108 15.39 -0.54 4.99
CA ILE A 108 14.41 -1.63 4.85
C ILE A 108 13.50 -1.73 6.09
N THR A 109 14.04 -1.45 7.28
CA THR A 109 13.25 -1.39 8.52
C THR A 109 12.21 -0.26 8.48
N ALA A 110 12.59 0.91 7.95
CA ALA A 110 11.67 2.04 7.77
C ALA A 110 10.58 1.69 6.76
N ASP A 111 10.94 1.09 5.63
CA ASP A 111 9.98 0.66 4.60
C ASP A 111 9.00 -0.39 5.12
N LEU A 112 9.49 -1.39 5.87
CA LEU A 112 8.66 -2.38 6.54
C LEU A 112 7.66 -1.73 7.49
N THR A 113 8.14 -0.84 8.35
CA THR A 113 7.31 -0.11 9.33
C THR A 113 6.24 0.72 8.62
N GLN A 114 6.61 1.43 7.56
CA GLN A 114 5.69 2.26 6.80
C GLN A 114 4.63 1.41 6.08
N THR A 115 5.02 0.27 5.52
CA THR A 115 4.12 -0.67 4.87
C THR A 115 3.13 -1.26 5.86
N GLN A 116 3.58 -1.63 7.06
CA GLN A 116 2.72 -2.11 8.15
C GLN A 116 1.70 -1.04 8.58
N LYS A 117 2.14 0.21 8.78
CA LYS A 117 1.25 1.33 9.11
C LYS A 117 0.21 1.57 8.01
N THR A 118 0.63 1.53 6.75
CA THR A 118 -0.25 1.69 5.59
C THR A 118 -1.30 0.59 5.53
N LYS A 119 -0.87 -0.67 5.70
CA LYS A 119 -1.77 -1.82 5.78
C LYS A 119 -2.76 -1.66 6.93
N ALA A 120 -2.29 -1.34 8.14
CA ALA A 120 -3.16 -1.18 9.31
C ALA A 120 -4.21 -0.07 9.09
N LYS A 121 -3.82 1.06 8.48
CA LYS A 121 -4.71 2.19 8.20
C LYS A 121 -5.77 1.84 7.15
N ILE A 122 -5.37 1.25 6.03
CA ILE A 122 -6.25 1.02 4.88
C ILE A 122 -7.04 -0.27 5.05
N CYS A 123 -6.37 -1.37 5.39
CA CYS A 123 -6.94 -2.71 5.39
C CYS A 123 -7.82 -3.03 6.62
N SER A 124 -7.88 -2.15 7.61
CA SER A 124 -8.86 -2.23 8.71
C SER A 124 -10.25 -1.69 8.32
N HIS A 125 -10.37 -1.03 7.18
CA HIS A 125 -11.61 -0.38 6.72
C HIS A 125 -12.04 -0.94 5.35
N PRO A 126 -12.59 -2.16 5.30
CA PRO A 126 -13.05 -2.73 4.03
C PRO A 126 -14.18 -1.90 3.42
N PRO A 127 -14.33 -1.91 2.08
CA PRO A 127 -15.48 -1.32 1.40
C PRO A 127 -16.78 -1.86 2.00
N ARG A 128 -17.74 -0.98 2.28
CA ARG A 128 -19.07 -1.34 2.77
C ARG A 128 -20.10 -1.13 1.67
N GLN A 129 -20.94 -2.13 1.44
CA GLN A 129 -22.11 -1.97 0.59
C GLN A 129 -23.09 -1.08 1.34
N GLN A 130 -23.44 0.08 0.78
CA GLN A 130 -24.52 0.89 1.33
C GLN A 130 -25.82 0.13 1.07
N VAL A 131 -26.33 -0.54 2.09
CA VAL A 131 -27.69 -1.08 2.06
C VAL A 131 -28.61 0.13 1.94
N ALA A 132 -29.42 0.19 0.89
CA ALA A 132 -30.44 1.22 0.76
C ALA A 132 -31.28 1.23 2.05
N PRO A 133 -31.55 2.40 2.66
CA PRO A 133 -32.44 2.45 3.80
C PRO A 133 -33.76 1.81 3.36
N GLN A 134 -34.19 0.75 4.04
CA GLN A 134 -35.51 0.19 3.80
C GLN A 134 -36.54 1.30 4.06
N PRO A 135 -37.40 1.63 3.09
CA PRO A 135 -38.50 2.55 3.34
C PRO A 135 -39.53 1.81 4.19
N GLY A 136 -39.48 1.93 5.52
CA GLY A 136 -40.53 1.31 6.34
C GLY A 136 -40.31 1.04 7.83
N ARG A 137 -39.32 1.63 8.52
CA ARG A 137 -39.32 1.61 9.99
C ARG A 137 -39.11 3.01 10.55
N GLY A 138 -40.22 3.71 10.71
CA GLY A 138 -40.32 4.83 11.65
C GLY A 138 -39.99 4.32 13.05
N GLY A 139 -39.07 5.00 13.72
CA GLY A 139 -38.62 4.67 15.06
C GLY A 139 -37.41 5.51 15.40
N GLY A 140 -37.63 6.65 16.05
CA GLY A 140 -36.58 7.54 16.52
C GLY A 140 -35.58 6.80 17.39
N GLY A 141 -34.37 6.62 16.86
CA GLY A 141 -33.20 6.18 17.59
C GLY A 141 -32.08 7.18 17.37
N PRO A 142 -31.19 7.41 18.36
CA PRO A 142 -30.17 8.44 18.30
C PRO A 142 -29.30 8.27 17.05
N ALA A 143 -29.10 9.37 16.34
CA ALA A 143 -28.38 9.42 15.08
C ALA A 143 -27.00 8.77 15.22
N ALA A 144 -26.78 7.66 14.53
CA ALA A 144 -25.47 7.06 14.39
C ALA A 144 -24.48 8.11 13.85
N PRO A 145 -23.26 8.21 14.40
CA PRO A 145 -22.28 9.20 13.96
C PRO A 145 -22.05 9.09 12.45
N LYS A 146 -22.27 10.20 11.74
CA LYS A 146 -22.08 10.27 10.29
C LYS A 146 -20.61 9.95 9.99
N PRO A 147 -20.31 8.90 9.21
CA PRO A 147 -18.95 8.64 8.79
C PRO A 147 -18.44 9.81 7.92
N PRO A 148 -17.16 10.19 8.05
CA PRO A 148 -16.60 11.33 7.33
C PRO A 148 -16.77 11.16 5.82
N VAL A 149 -17.26 12.23 5.22
CA VAL A 149 -17.61 12.36 3.81
C VAL A 149 -16.35 12.22 2.96
N ASN A 150 -16.07 11.04 2.39
CA ASN A 150 -15.31 10.88 1.13
C ASN A 150 -15.22 9.44 0.58
N LEU A 151 -16.30 8.64 0.70
CA LEU A 151 -16.47 7.39 -0.06
C LEU A 151 -17.85 7.34 -0.75
N ARG A 152 -18.39 8.49 -1.15
CA ARG A 152 -19.54 8.52 -2.05
C ARG A 152 -19.05 8.28 -3.48
N LEU A 153 -19.42 7.13 -4.04
CA LEU A 153 -19.41 6.87 -5.48
C LEU A 153 -20.00 8.09 -6.19
N GLN A 154 -19.18 8.71 -7.06
CA GLN A 154 -19.68 9.49 -8.18
C GLN A 154 -19.94 8.49 -9.31
#